data_AF-A0A1G2ZHE1-F1
#
_entry.id   AF-A0A1G2ZHE1-F1
#
_cell.length_a   1.000
_cell.length_b   1.000
_cell.length_c   1.000
_cell.angle_alpha   90.00
_cell.angle_beta   90.00
_cell.angle_gamma   90.00
#
_symmetry.space_group_name_H-M   'P 1'
#
loop_
_entity.id
_entity.type
_entity.pdbx_description
1 polymer ?
#
loop_
_entity_poly.entity_id
_entity_poly.type
_entity_poly.pdbx_seq_one_letter_code
_entity_poly.pdbx_strand_id
1 'polypeptide(L)'
;MKDEEMQKNKLIELAKVLVSTLQEEISYQKKLLSLGMAKREGLVKVDIKKVEDSTLNEEGLLLSLGNVAEKRIRLITEIADMLALNQDNVSVNNIAAYVGEPYKSQLLSISSELKSVIKEVSRVNKQNKLLSEQSLFHIKEFFRILSGEEESDTAYTRRGVEKKSAPLHRVIIDQVA
;
A
#
# COMPACT_ATOMS: atom_id res chain seq x y z
N MET A 1 -5.49 14.37 45.95
CA MET A 1 -6.90 14.69 45.62
C MET A 1 -7.03 15.60 44.39
N LYS A 2 -6.76 16.92 44.45
CA LYS A 2 -6.90 17.79 43.24
C LYS A 2 -6.00 17.39 42.06
N ASP A 3 -4.75 16.99 42.33
CA ASP A 3 -3.80 16.61 41.27
C ASP A 3 -4.13 15.25 40.61
N GLU A 4 -4.62 14.29 41.38
CA GLU A 4 -5.05 12.97 40.86
C GLU A 4 -6.31 13.08 39.99
N GLU A 5 -7.24 13.94 40.38
CA GLU A 5 -8.48 14.19 39.62
C GLU A 5 -8.17 14.96 38.31
N MET A 6 -7.23 15.89 38.35
CA MET A 6 -6.74 16.60 37.17
C MET A 6 -6.00 15.67 36.20
N GLN A 7 -5.17 14.75 36.70
CA GLN A 7 -4.50 13.74 35.89
C GLN A 7 -5.50 12.77 35.23
N LYS A 8 -6.51 12.32 35.98
CA LYS A 8 -7.55 11.43 35.44
C LYS A 8 -8.37 12.09 34.33
N ASN A 9 -8.74 13.37 34.50
CA ASN A 9 -9.46 14.12 33.48
C ASN A 9 -8.59 14.35 32.22
N LYS A 10 -7.30 14.64 32.40
CA LYS A 10 -6.37 14.79 31.27
C LYS A 10 -6.20 13.49 30.49
N LEU A 11 -6.10 12.34 31.18
CA LEU A 11 -6.02 11.02 30.55
C LEU A 11 -7.28 10.69 29.72
N ILE A 12 -8.47 11.04 30.21
CA ILE A 12 -9.74 10.85 29.50
C ILE A 12 -9.78 11.69 28.21
N GLU A 13 -9.38 12.96 28.27
CA GLU A 13 -9.33 13.82 27.09
C GLU A 13 -8.33 13.30 26.05
N LEU A 14 -7.14 12.87 26.48
CA LEU A 14 -6.16 12.26 25.57
C LEU A 14 -6.69 10.96 24.93
N ALA A 15 -7.37 10.11 25.69
CA ALA A 15 -7.97 8.88 25.17
C ALA A 15 -9.05 9.18 24.13
N LYS A 16 -9.88 10.21 24.36
CA LYS A 16 -10.91 10.66 23.41
C LYS A 16 -10.30 11.17 22.11
N VAL A 17 -9.22 11.96 22.19
CA VAL A 17 -8.49 12.43 21.00
C VAL A 17 -7.81 11.27 20.27
N LEU A 18 -7.26 10.30 20.99
CA LEU A 18 -6.69 9.10 20.39
C LEU A 18 -7.75 8.28 19.63
N VAL A 19 -8.94 8.10 20.21
CA VAL A 19 -10.07 7.41 19.54
C VAL A 19 -10.43 8.11 18.24
N SER A 20 -10.60 9.44 18.25
CA SER A 20 -10.98 10.18 17.03
C SER A 20 -9.88 10.13 15.97
N THR A 21 -8.61 10.24 16.35
CA THR A 21 -7.47 10.10 15.44
C THR A 21 -7.39 8.71 14.82
N LEU A 22 -7.65 7.65 15.58
CA LEU A 22 -7.66 6.28 15.03
C LEU A 22 -8.87 6.04 14.10
N GLN A 23 -10.04 6.61 14.39
CA GLN A 23 -11.20 6.55 13.49
C GLN A 23 -10.94 7.29 12.18
N GLU A 24 -10.29 8.45 12.26
CA GLU A 24 -9.85 9.21 11.10
C GLU A 24 -8.86 8.37 10.26
N GLU A 25 -7.90 7.71 10.90
CA GLU A 25 -6.95 6.81 10.22
C GLU A 25 -7.65 5.65 9.50
N ILE A 26 -8.63 5.00 10.14
CA ILE A 26 -9.46 3.98 9.48
C ILE A 26 -10.16 4.55 8.25
N SER A 27 -10.69 5.76 8.32
CA SER A 27 -11.37 6.39 7.19
C SER A 27 -10.43 6.61 6.00
N TYR A 28 -9.19 7.04 6.25
CA TYR A 28 -8.17 7.17 5.21
C TYR A 28 -7.77 5.80 4.65
N GLN A 29 -7.55 4.80 5.50
CA GLN A 29 -7.22 3.45 5.04
C GLN A 29 -8.32 2.83 4.18
N LYS A 30 -9.60 3.05 4.51
CA LYS A 30 -10.74 2.63 3.67
C LYS A 30 -10.78 3.34 2.32
N LYS A 31 -10.49 4.65 2.28
CA LYS A 31 -10.37 5.41 1.04
C LYS A 31 -9.21 4.87 0.19
N LEU A 32 -8.06 4.60 0.81
CA LEU A 32 -6.91 3.99 0.12
C LEU A 32 -7.25 2.62 -0.47
N LEU A 33 -8.01 1.81 0.27
CA LEU A 33 -8.51 0.53 -0.24
C LEU A 33 -9.40 0.71 -1.48
N SER A 34 -10.32 1.68 -1.47
CA SER A 34 -11.18 1.96 -2.64
C SER A 34 -10.38 2.42 -3.86
N LEU A 35 -9.36 3.26 -3.67
CA LEU A 35 -8.47 3.70 -4.75
C LEU A 35 -7.65 2.53 -5.30
N GLY A 36 -7.10 1.69 -4.42
CA GLY A 36 -6.40 0.48 -4.82
C GLY A 36 -7.28 -0.49 -5.61
N MET A 37 -8.57 -0.61 -5.25
CA MET A 37 -9.53 -1.41 -6.02
C MET A 37 -9.85 -0.78 -7.38
N ALA A 38 -10.00 0.55 -7.46
CA ALA A 38 -10.22 1.26 -8.72
C ALA A 38 -9.01 1.14 -9.66
N LYS A 39 -7.80 1.25 -9.12
CA LYS A 39 -6.53 1.03 -9.82
C LYS A 39 -6.43 -0.39 -10.37
N ARG A 40 -6.84 -1.40 -9.60
CA ARG A 40 -6.92 -2.79 -10.06
C ARG A 40 -7.84 -2.92 -11.28
N GLU A 41 -9.01 -2.29 -11.22
CA GLU A 41 -9.96 -2.32 -12.33
C GLU A 41 -9.40 -1.64 -13.58
N GLY A 42 -8.70 -0.52 -13.42
CA GLY A 42 -7.98 0.15 -14.51
C GLY A 42 -6.90 -0.74 -15.13
N LEU A 43 -6.09 -1.41 -14.31
CA LEU A 43 -5.05 -2.34 -14.77
C LEU A 43 -5.64 -3.51 -15.57
N VAL A 44 -6.74 -4.11 -15.10
CA VAL A 44 -7.42 -5.22 -15.79
C VAL A 44 -8.04 -4.77 -17.11
N LYS A 45 -8.56 -3.53 -17.18
CA LYS A 45 -9.18 -2.96 -18.37
C LYS A 45 -8.20 -2.24 -19.31
N VAL A 46 -6.91 -2.17 -18.93
CA VAL A 46 -5.87 -1.39 -19.63
C VAL A 46 -6.26 0.10 -19.78
N ASP A 47 -6.97 0.62 -18.78
CA ASP A 47 -7.37 2.03 -18.72
C ASP A 47 -6.28 2.83 -18.00
N ILE A 48 -5.33 3.35 -18.77
CA ILE A 48 -4.16 4.08 -18.26
C ILE A 48 -4.58 5.33 -17.50
N LYS A 49 -5.59 6.06 -17.97
CA LYS A 49 -6.09 7.27 -17.29
C LYS A 49 -6.62 6.95 -15.90
N LYS A 50 -7.42 5.89 -15.77
CA LYS A 50 -7.94 5.45 -14.48
C LYS A 50 -6.83 5.01 -13.53
N VAL A 51 -5.75 4.41 -14.03
CA VAL A 51 -4.57 4.04 -13.23
C VAL A 51 -3.80 5.29 -12.77
N GLU A 52 -3.59 6.27 -13.65
CA GLU A 52 -2.94 7.54 -13.32
C GLU A 52 -3.74 8.35 -12.28
N ASP A 53 -5.03 8.57 -12.54
CA ASP A 53 -5.93 9.30 -11.62
C ASP A 53 -5.99 8.63 -10.25
N SER A 54 -6.08 7.30 -10.20
CA SER A 54 -6.07 6.57 -8.92
C SER A 54 -4.73 6.74 -8.20
N THR A 55 -3.61 6.74 -8.93
CA THR A 55 -2.27 6.89 -8.34
C THR A 55 -2.04 8.29 -7.77
N LEU A 56 -2.44 9.35 -8.49
CA LEU A 56 -2.33 10.73 -7.98
C LEU A 56 -3.18 10.93 -6.71
N ASN A 57 -4.39 10.35 -6.69
CA ASN A 57 -5.24 10.40 -5.51
C ASN A 57 -4.67 9.58 -4.33
N GLU A 58 -4.01 8.44 -4.59
CA GLU A 58 -3.29 7.67 -3.57
C GLU A 58 -2.18 8.50 -2.92
N GLU A 59 -1.37 9.22 -3.71
CA GLU A 59 -0.27 10.04 -3.22
C GLU A 59 -0.74 11.15 -2.27
N GLY A 60 -1.76 11.91 -2.65
CA GLY A 60 -2.33 12.96 -1.79
C GLY A 60 -2.94 12.41 -0.50
N LEU A 61 -3.54 11.23 -0.57
CA LEU A 61 -4.11 10.57 0.59
C LEU A 61 -3.04 10.00 1.53
N LEU A 62 -1.93 9.50 1.00
CA LEU A 62 -0.79 9.02 1.78
C LEU A 62 -0.12 10.13 2.59
N LEU A 63 -0.01 11.35 2.04
CA LEU A 63 0.48 12.52 2.79
C LEU A 63 -0.43 12.83 3.98
N SER A 64 -1.75 12.81 3.75
CA SER A 64 -2.73 13.05 4.81
C SER A 64 -2.69 11.98 5.89
N LEU A 65 -2.56 10.71 5.48
CA LEU A 65 -2.41 9.57 6.38
C LEU A 65 -1.13 9.66 7.21
N GLY A 66 -0.01 10.13 6.62
CA GLY A 66 1.24 10.38 7.33
C GLY A 66 1.07 11.36 8.50
N ASN A 67 0.39 12.48 8.27
CA ASN A 67 0.12 13.48 9.31
C ASN A 67 -0.72 12.90 10.47
N VAL A 68 -1.74 12.09 10.15
CA VAL A 68 -2.57 11.42 11.17
C VAL A 68 -1.78 10.38 11.94
N ALA A 69 -0.91 9.62 11.27
CA ALA A 69 -0.04 8.63 11.91
C ALA A 69 0.97 9.29 12.86
N GLU A 70 1.55 10.43 12.48
CA GLU A 70 2.40 11.22 13.38
C GLU A 70 1.63 11.71 14.60
N LYS A 71 0.42 12.26 14.40
CA LYS A 71 -0.44 12.70 15.51
C LYS A 71 -0.74 11.55 16.47
N ARG A 72 -1.04 10.35 15.95
CA ARG A 72 -1.25 9.15 16.75
C ARG A 72 0.00 8.79 17.56
N ILE A 73 1.19 8.81 16.96
CA ILE A 73 2.45 8.50 17.66
C ILE A 73 2.67 9.49 18.80
N ARG A 74 2.51 10.80 18.55
CA ARG A 74 2.64 11.84 19.58
C ARG A 74 1.68 11.63 20.75
N LEU A 75 0.42 11.31 20.47
CA LEU A 75 -0.59 11.04 21.50
C LEU A 75 -0.26 9.78 22.33
N ILE A 76 0.21 8.71 21.67
CA ILE A 76 0.64 7.49 22.36
C ILE A 76 1.82 7.78 23.27
N THR A 77 2.80 8.57 22.82
CA THR A 77 3.94 8.99 23.65
C THR A 77 3.50 9.84 24.83
N GLU A 78 2.62 10.83 24.63
CA GLU A 78 2.13 11.66 25.75
C GLU A 78 1.36 10.83 26.80
N ILE A 79 0.55 9.86 26.35
CA ILE A 79 -0.16 8.95 27.26
C ILE A 79 0.84 8.02 27.97
N ALA A 80 1.86 7.52 27.28
CA ALA A 80 2.90 6.68 27.85
C ALA A 80 3.65 7.40 28.97
N ASP A 81 4.05 8.65 28.73
CA ASP A 81 4.75 9.49 29.70
C ASP A 81 3.90 9.76 30.93
N MET A 82 2.60 10.02 30.74
CA MET A 82 1.66 10.25 31.84
C MET A 82 1.44 8.99 32.69
N LEU A 83 1.49 7.81 32.08
CA LEU A 83 1.32 6.53 32.75
C LEU A 83 2.64 5.93 33.25
N ALA A 84 3.77 6.63 33.07
CA ALA A 84 5.12 6.14 33.36
C ALA A 84 5.41 4.76 32.74
N LEU A 85 4.90 4.52 31.52
CA LEU A 85 5.12 3.29 30.77
C LEU A 85 6.44 3.34 30.00
N ASN A 86 7.14 2.22 29.93
CA ASN A 86 8.32 2.10 29.09
C ASN A 86 7.94 2.32 27.61
N GLN A 87 8.48 3.40 27.02
CA GLN A 87 8.13 3.87 25.68
C GLN A 87 8.44 2.86 24.57
N ASP A 88 9.35 1.91 24.81
CA ASP A 88 9.80 0.92 23.81
C ASP A 88 8.72 -0.09 23.39
N ASN A 89 7.61 -0.22 24.14
CA ASN A 89 6.58 -1.22 23.86
C ASN A 89 5.14 -0.74 24.11
N VAL A 90 4.88 0.57 24.00
CA VAL A 90 3.53 1.10 24.23
C VAL A 90 2.64 0.84 23.01
N SER A 91 1.64 0.00 23.20
CA SER A 91 0.59 -0.27 22.21
C SER A 91 -0.75 0.33 22.62
N VAL A 92 -1.64 0.56 21.65
CA VAL A 92 -3.03 0.97 21.91
C VAL A 92 -3.74 0.01 22.86
N ASN A 93 -3.40 -1.29 22.80
CA ASN A 93 -3.93 -2.31 23.71
C ASN A 93 -3.43 -2.11 25.15
N ASN A 94 -2.17 -1.71 25.32
CA ASN A 94 -1.62 -1.41 26.64
C ASN A 94 -2.30 -0.17 27.22
N ILE A 95 -2.47 0.88 26.42
CA ILE A 95 -3.21 2.10 26.82
C ILE A 95 -4.64 1.74 27.25
N ALA A 96 -5.35 0.91 26.48
CA ALA A 96 -6.70 0.48 26.81
C ALA A 96 -6.81 -0.28 28.16
N ALA A 97 -5.72 -0.81 28.70
CA ALA A 97 -5.72 -1.42 30.03
C ALA A 97 -5.80 -0.38 31.17
N TYR A 98 -5.30 0.84 30.93
CA TYR A 98 -5.27 1.93 31.91
C TYR A 98 -6.43 2.91 31.74
N VAL A 99 -7.01 2.98 30.54
CA VAL A 99 -8.21 3.77 30.30
C VAL A 99 -9.44 2.93 30.69
N GLY A 100 -10.35 3.52 31.47
CA GLY A 100 -11.62 2.88 31.81
C GLY A 100 -12.61 2.83 30.63
N GLU A 101 -13.79 2.26 30.88
CA GLU A 101 -14.90 2.35 29.93
C GLU A 101 -15.41 3.80 29.79
N PRO A 102 -15.94 4.19 28.61
CA PRO A 102 -16.19 3.38 27.39
C PRO A 102 -14.98 3.27 26.44
N TYR A 103 -13.91 4.00 26.72
CA TYR A 103 -12.79 4.19 25.79
C TYR A 103 -11.95 2.93 25.64
N LYS A 104 -11.83 2.10 26.68
CA LYS A 104 -11.20 0.77 26.60
C LYS A 104 -11.76 -0.07 25.46
N SER A 105 -13.08 -0.29 25.46
CA SER A 105 -13.75 -1.10 24.45
C SER A 105 -13.64 -0.48 23.05
N GLN A 106 -13.74 0.85 22.95
CA GLN A 106 -13.57 1.57 21.69
C GLN A 106 -12.16 1.39 21.11
N LEU A 107 -11.11 1.61 21.91
CA LEU A 107 -9.72 1.49 21.48
C LEU A 107 -9.39 0.08 21.00
N LEU A 108 -9.87 -0.96 21.70
CA LEU A 108 -9.68 -2.35 21.29
C LEU A 108 -10.40 -2.68 19.98
N SER A 109 -11.65 -2.25 19.84
CA SER A 109 -12.44 -2.45 18.61
C SER A 109 -11.79 -1.76 17.40
N ILE A 110 -11.43 -0.49 17.56
CA ILE A 110 -10.80 0.32 16.51
C ILE A 110 -9.43 -0.24 16.13
N SER A 111 -8.62 -0.67 17.11
CA SER A 111 -7.33 -1.33 16.87
C SER A 111 -7.47 -2.60 16.02
N SER A 112 -8.47 -3.42 16.32
CA SER A 112 -8.78 -4.63 15.54
C SER A 112 -9.21 -4.30 14.11
N GLU A 113 -10.13 -3.34 13.97
CA GLU A 113 -10.61 -2.89 12.66
C GLU A 113 -9.47 -2.33 11.81
N LEU A 114 -8.65 -1.45 12.37
CA LEU A 114 -7.51 -0.83 11.69
C LEU A 114 -6.52 -1.89 11.18
N LYS A 115 -6.20 -2.91 11.99
CA LYS A 115 -5.37 -4.05 11.57
C LYS A 115 -5.98 -4.79 10.38
N SER A 116 -7.29 -5.03 10.42
CA SER A 116 -8.00 -5.69 9.32
C SER A 116 -7.94 -4.88 8.03
N VAL A 117 -8.21 -3.57 8.10
CA VAL A 117 -8.20 -2.70 6.91
C VAL A 117 -6.78 -2.59 6.32
N ILE A 118 -5.75 -2.40 7.16
CA ILE A 118 -4.35 -2.33 6.70
C ILE A 118 -3.93 -3.63 5.98
N LYS A 119 -4.36 -4.79 6.50
CA LYS A 119 -4.09 -6.09 5.86
C LYS A 119 -4.72 -6.16 4.47
N GLU A 120 -5.96 -5.70 4.31
CA GLU A 120 -6.63 -5.65 3.02
C GLU A 120 -5.98 -4.67 2.04
N VAL A 121 -5.63 -3.47 2.49
CA VAL A 121 -4.88 -2.48 1.68
C VAL A 121 -3.58 -3.10 1.17
N SER A 122 -2.82 -3.75 2.06
CA SER A 122 -1.56 -4.42 1.71
C SER A 122 -1.76 -5.54 0.68
N ARG A 123 -2.85 -6.32 0.82
CA ARG A 123 -3.21 -7.38 -0.11
C ARG A 123 -3.51 -6.82 -1.50
N VAL A 124 -4.35 -5.78 -1.59
CA VAL A 124 -4.71 -5.12 -2.87
C VAL A 124 -3.48 -4.49 -3.52
N ASN A 125 -2.64 -3.80 -2.75
CA ASN A 125 -1.41 -3.20 -3.27
C ASN A 125 -0.46 -4.27 -3.87
N LYS A 126 -0.28 -5.40 -3.18
CA LYS A 126 0.53 -6.51 -3.70
C LYS A 126 -0.04 -7.08 -5.00
N GLN A 127 -1.36 -7.20 -5.11
CA GLN A 127 -2.03 -7.65 -6.34
C GLN A 127 -1.82 -6.65 -7.49
N ASN A 128 -1.97 -5.35 -7.23
CA ASN A 128 -1.76 -4.31 -8.23
C ASN A 128 -0.31 -4.28 -8.72
N LYS A 129 0.65 -4.41 -7.82
CA LYS A 129 2.07 -4.52 -8.17
C LYS A 129 2.32 -5.70 -9.12
N LEU A 130 1.80 -6.88 -8.80
CA LEU A 130 1.95 -8.08 -9.63
C LEU A 130 1.31 -7.91 -11.01
N LEU A 131 0.11 -7.33 -11.08
CA LEU A 131 -0.56 -7.06 -12.36
C LEU A 131 0.25 -6.09 -13.24
N SER A 132 0.76 -5.01 -12.65
CA SER A 132 1.61 -4.05 -13.37
C SER A 132 2.90 -4.69 -13.88
N GLU A 133 3.57 -5.51 -13.05
CA GLU A 133 4.78 -6.23 -13.43
C GLU A 133 4.52 -7.23 -14.58
N GLN A 134 3.41 -7.96 -14.52
CA GLN A 134 3.01 -8.88 -15.59
C GLN A 134 2.72 -8.14 -16.91
N SER A 135 1.98 -7.03 -16.87
CA SER A 135 1.71 -6.22 -18.07
C SER A 135 3.01 -5.71 -18.70
N LEU A 136 3.95 -5.22 -17.89
CA LEU A 136 5.26 -4.78 -18.38
C LEU A 136 6.10 -5.93 -18.93
N PHE A 137 6.07 -7.11 -18.30
CA PHE A 137 6.74 -8.30 -18.81
C PHE A 137 6.22 -8.68 -20.19
N HIS A 138 4.89 -8.75 -20.37
CA HIS A 138 4.29 -9.06 -21.66
C HIS A 138 4.64 -8.01 -22.72
N ILE A 139 4.54 -6.72 -22.40
CA ILE A 139 4.92 -5.65 -23.33
C ILE A 139 6.39 -5.80 -23.76
N LYS A 140 7.31 -6.02 -22.82
CA LYS A 140 8.74 -6.23 -23.12
C LYS A 140 8.96 -7.46 -24.00
N GLU A 141 8.25 -8.55 -23.74
CA GLU A 141 8.33 -9.77 -24.53
C GLU A 141 7.82 -9.56 -25.95
N PHE A 142 6.68 -8.88 -26.11
CA PHE A 142 6.17 -8.48 -27.42
C PHE A 142 7.19 -7.61 -28.17
N PHE A 143 7.80 -6.62 -27.50
CA PHE A 143 8.84 -5.80 -28.10
C PHE A 143 10.09 -6.59 -28.48
N ARG A 144 10.55 -7.54 -27.65
CA ARG A 144 11.68 -8.42 -27.93
C ARG A 144 11.46 -9.27 -29.19
N ILE A 145 10.25 -9.83 -29.30
CA ILE A 145 9.84 -10.62 -30.48
C ILE A 145 9.82 -9.72 -31.73
N LEU A 146 9.26 -8.50 -31.63
CA LEU A 146 9.18 -7.56 -32.74
C LEU A 146 10.53 -6.95 -33.15
N SER A 147 11.44 -6.73 -32.20
CA SER A 147 12.77 -6.19 -32.46
C SER A 147 13.74 -7.23 -33.03
N GLY A 148 13.35 -8.52 -33.00
CA GLY A 148 14.17 -9.62 -33.51
C GLY A 148 15.41 -9.89 -32.65
N GLU A 149 15.40 -9.46 -31.38
CA GLU A 149 16.41 -9.85 -30.39
C GLU A 149 16.17 -11.31 -29.96
N GLU A 150 16.50 -12.24 -30.85
CA GLU A 150 16.78 -13.62 -30.42
C GLU A 150 18.20 -13.67 -29.85
N GLU A 151 18.37 -14.28 -28.66
CA GLU A 151 19.65 -14.84 -28.27
C GLU A 151 20.07 -15.79 -29.40
N SER A 152 21.14 -15.43 -30.11
CA SER A 152 21.68 -16.22 -31.19
C SER A 152 22.28 -17.52 -30.64
N ASP A 153 21.45 -18.51 -30.37
CA ASP A 153 21.91 -19.87 -30.10
C ASP A 153 21.83 -20.69 -31.39
N THR A 154 22.70 -20.35 -32.34
CA THR A 154 23.05 -21.27 -33.43
C THR A 154 24.36 -21.96 -33.08
N ALA A 155 24.23 -23.05 -32.32
CA ALA A 155 25.28 -24.03 -32.11
C ALA A 155 25.83 -24.56 -33.46
N TYR A 156 27.15 -24.69 -33.52
CA TYR A 156 27.92 -25.21 -34.67
C TYR A 156 27.39 -26.56 -35.18
N THR A 157 26.95 -26.62 -36.44
CA THR A 157 26.78 -27.91 -37.12
C THR A 157 28.13 -28.51 -37.53
N ARG A 158 28.27 -29.84 -37.37
CA ARG A 158 29.50 -30.64 -37.61
C ARG A 158 30.00 -30.71 -39.07
N ARG A 159 29.52 -29.85 -39.96
CA ARG A 159 30.04 -29.64 -41.33
C ARG A 159 29.96 -28.14 -41.63
N GLY A 160 31.11 -27.47 -41.56
CA GLY A 160 31.24 -26.02 -41.74
C GLY A 160 31.01 -25.60 -43.18
N VAL A 161 29.75 -25.32 -43.54
CA VAL A 161 29.41 -24.47 -44.68
C VAL A 161 28.26 -23.56 -44.24
N GLU A 162 28.59 -22.31 -43.94
CA GLU A 162 27.61 -21.26 -43.73
C GLU A 162 26.81 -21.05 -45.02
N LYS A 163 25.53 -21.43 -45.00
CA LYS A 163 24.55 -20.79 -45.88
C LYS A 163 23.96 -19.64 -45.10
N LYS A 164 24.22 -18.41 -45.56
CA LYS A 164 23.43 -17.24 -45.18
C LYS A 164 21.98 -17.51 -45.58
N SER A 165 21.20 -18.05 -44.66
CA SER A 165 19.75 -18.06 -44.76
C SER A 165 19.31 -16.60 -44.74
N ALA A 166 18.68 -16.16 -45.82
CA ALA A 166 18.08 -14.83 -45.89
C ALA A 166 17.19 -14.59 -44.66
N PRO A 167 17.16 -13.37 -44.08
CA PRO A 167 16.36 -13.10 -42.89
C PRO A 167 14.88 -13.30 -43.23
N LEU A 168 14.31 -14.40 -42.73
CA LEU A 168 12.93 -14.84 -42.94
C LEU A 168 11.89 -13.98 -42.19
N HIS A 169 12.27 -12.83 -41.63
CA HIS A 169 11.38 -12.05 -40.76
C HIS A 169 11.24 -10.56 -41.09
N ARG A 170 11.76 -10.10 -42.24
CA ARG A 170 11.48 -8.72 -42.69
C ARG A 170 10.05 -8.53 -43.24
N VAL A 171 9.26 -9.60 -43.39
CA VAL A 171 8.00 -9.59 -44.13
C VAL A 171 6.77 -9.21 -43.29
N ILE A 172 6.83 -9.31 -41.95
CA ILE A 172 5.62 -9.09 -41.12
C ILE A 172 5.28 -7.59 -40.95
N ILE A 173 6.26 -6.69 -41.00
CA ILE A 173 6.02 -5.24 -40.85
C ILE A 173 5.67 -4.56 -42.17
N ASP A 174 6.03 -5.16 -43.32
CA ASP A 174 5.87 -4.54 -44.65
C ASP A 174 4.60 -4.95 -45.41
N GLN A 175 3.65 -5.63 -44.75
CA GLN A 175 2.39 -6.09 -45.38
C GLN A 175 1.15 -5.25 -45.07
N VAL A 176 1.31 -4.02 -44.59
CA VAL A 176 0.20 -3.07 -44.47
C VAL A 176 0.56 -1.73 -45.11
N ALA A 177 0.39 -1.67 -46.42
CA ALA A 177 0.14 -0.46 -47.20
C ALA A 177 -0.74 -0.82 -48.41
#